data_AF-A0A0A2WQQ3-F1
#
_entry.id   AF-A0A0A2WQQ3-F1
#
_cell.length_a   1.000
_cell.length_b   1.000
_cell.length_c   1.000
_cell.angle_alpha   90.00
_cell.angle_beta   90.00
_cell.angle_gamma   90.00
#
_symmetry.space_group_name_H-M   'P 1'
#
loop_
_entity.id
_entity.type
_entity.pdbx_description
1 polymer ?
#
loop_
_entity_poly.entity_id
_entity_poly.type
_entity_poly.pdbx_seq_one_letter_code
_entity_poly.pdbx_strand_id
1 'polypeptide(L)'
;MIAVREGGLELEYDLPKEATADDRARSWQFPVRVFRPTKGAMQLLNGSELEERVDTWLKAGDFTRADCGRWIFTWNAFRMECDPQSVIKTLEAFDLRSADIREGVTYQDSEAEGTGTLTKKATRPDGATFAVEMGVDPGALRRARAEADVAAGEIMQQPVTLDAALRERAKERVTGTRTVTFETDTAGNVRSRTSVTQVEIQGAAGKTESRTVTETVERRAVSGG
;
A
#
# COMPACT_ATOMS: atom_id res chain seq x y z
N MET A 1 -4.15 -0.67 -18.09
CA MET A 1 -5.34 0.05 -18.61
C MET A 1 -5.98 -0.84 -19.65
N ILE A 2 -7.21 -1.31 -19.43
CA ILE A 2 -7.87 -2.28 -20.32
C ILE A 2 -8.61 -1.57 -21.46
N ALA A 3 -9.29 -0.46 -21.18
CA ALA A 3 -10.06 0.26 -22.21
C ALA A 3 -10.37 1.71 -21.80
N VAL A 4 -10.57 2.58 -22.79
CA VAL A 4 -11.22 3.89 -22.62
C VAL A 4 -12.70 3.70 -22.90
N ARG A 5 -13.57 4.13 -21.98
CA ARG A 5 -15.03 4.07 -22.12
C ARG A 5 -15.59 5.50 -22.10
N GLU A 6 -16.81 5.68 -22.60
CA GLU A 6 -17.51 6.96 -22.44
C GLU A 6 -17.58 7.32 -20.94
N GLY A 7 -17.12 8.53 -20.59
CA GLY A 7 -17.15 9.03 -19.22
C GLY A 7 -16.01 8.56 -18.31
N GLY A 8 -15.07 7.69 -18.74
CA GLY A 8 -13.98 7.25 -17.86
C GLY A 8 -13.01 6.21 -18.43
N LEU A 9 -12.22 5.61 -17.53
CA LEU A 9 -11.19 4.62 -17.85
C LEU A 9 -11.44 3.31 -17.15
N GLU A 10 -11.28 2.20 -17.87
CA GLU A 10 -11.19 0.87 -17.28
C GLU A 10 -9.73 0.50 -17.01
N LEU A 11 -9.45 0.15 -15.77
CA LEU A 11 -8.11 -0.17 -15.29
C LEU A 11 -8.09 -1.57 -14.71
N GLU A 12 -6.97 -2.25 -14.94
CA GLU A 12 -6.61 -3.46 -14.23
C GLU A 12 -5.39 -3.16 -13.37
N TYR A 13 -5.42 -3.68 -12.15
CA TYR A 13 -4.27 -3.75 -11.28
C TYR A 13 -4.01 -5.24 -11.02
N ASP A 14 -2.76 -5.64 -11.17
CA ASP A 14 -2.32 -7.00 -10.95
C ASP A 14 -0.93 -6.98 -10.33
N LEU A 15 -0.51 -8.12 -9.80
CA LEU A 15 0.86 -8.33 -9.35
C LEU A 15 1.85 -8.25 -10.54
N PRO A 16 3.14 -8.01 -10.26
CA PRO A 16 4.18 -8.05 -11.29
C PRO A 16 4.14 -9.34 -12.12
N LYS A 17 4.64 -9.30 -13.36
CA LYS A 17 4.59 -10.47 -14.26
C LYS A 17 5.43 -11.63 -13.74
N GLU A 18 6.47 -11.29 -13.00
CA GLU A 18 7.41 -12.16 -12.32
C GLU A 18 6.89 -12.70 -10.98
N ALA A 19 5.70 -12.28 -10.52
CA ALA A 19 5.08 -12.81 -9.31
C ALA A 19 4.85 -14.32 -9.43
N THR A 20 5.26 -15.06 -8.41
CA THR A 20 5.14 -16.52 -8.37
C THR A 20 3.69 -16.95 -8.19
N ALA A 21 3.41 -18.24 -8.39
CA ALA A 21 2.11 -18.81 -8.08
C ALA A 21 1.76 -18.64 -6.59
N ASP A 22 2.75 -18.76 -5.70
CA ASP A 22 2.58 -18.58 -4.26
C ASP A 22 2.24 -17.13 -3.90
N ASP A 23 2.89 -16.14 -4.55
CA ASP A 23 2.55 -14.72 -4.37
C ASP A 23 1.11 -14.46 -4.77
N ARG A 24 0.69 -14.97 -5.94
CA ARG A 24 -0.68 -14.85 -6.44
C ARG A 24 -1.69 -15.54 -5.53
N ALA A 25 -1.36 -16.72 -4.99
CA ALA A 25 -2.22 -17.44 -4.06
C ALA A 25 -2.44 -16.68 -2.74
N ARG A 26 -1.49 -15.83 -2.33
CA ARG A 26 -1.58 -15.01 -1.09
C ARG A 26 -2.34 -13.71 -1.28
N SER A 27 -2.60 -13.28 -2.51
CA SER A 27 -3.22 -12.00 -2.83
C SER A 27 -4.56 -12.18 -3.50
N TRP A 28 -5.62 -12.41 -2.73
CA TRP A 28 -6.98 -12.51 -3.27
C TRP A 28 -7.42 -11.22 -3.99
N GLN A 29 -6.85 -10.08 -3.62
CA GLN A 29 -7.22 -8.76 -4.16
C GLN A 29 -6.86 -8.60 -5.64
N PHE A 30 -5.90 -9.39 -6.17
CA PHE A 30 -5.36 -9.21 -7.51
C PHE A 30 -5.52 -10.46 -8.39
N PRO A 31 -5.88 -10.33 -9.68
CA PRO A 31 -6.17 -9.08 -10.39
C PRO A 31 -7.50 -8.44 -9.97
N VAL A 32 -7.54 -7.10 -10.00
CA VAL A 32 -8.74 -6.28 -9.78
C VAL A 32 -8.96 -5.34 -10.96
N ARG A 33 -10.23 -5.24 -11.36
CA ARG A 33 -10.69 -4.39 -12.46
C ARG A 33 -11.61 -3.32 -11.91
N VAL A 34 -11.35 -2.08 -12.32
CA VAL A 34 -12.11 -0.92 -11.87
C VAL A 34 -12.47 -0.01 -13.03
N PHE A 35 -13.65 0.58 -12.94
CA PHE A 35 -14.04 1.72 -13.73
C PHE A 35 -13.75 2.97 -12.92
N ARG A 36 -12.95 3.86 -13.50
CA ARG A 36 -12.72 5.17 -12.93
C ARG A 36 -13.41 6.22 -13.79
N PRO A 37 -14.52 6.80 -13.31
CA PRO A 37 -15.16 7.89 -14.02
C PRO A 37 -14.27 9.14 -14.01
N THR A 38 -14.46 10.01 -15.00
CA THR A 38 -13.85 11.35 -15.06
C THR A 38 -14.26 12.23 -13.88
N LYS A 39 -15.44 11.98 -13.30
CA LYS A 39 -15.94 12.61 -12.07
C LYS A 39 -16.60 11.55 -11.19
N GLY A 40 -16.31 11.57 -9.89
CA GLY A 40 -16.88 10.64 -8.93
C GLY A 40 -15.89 9.56 -8.47
N ALA A 41 -16.37 8.67 -7.60
CA ALA A 41 -15.58 7.62 -7.00
C ALA A 41 -15.26 6.49 -8.00
N MET A 42 -14.15 5.81 -7.76
CA MET A 42 -13.80 4.58 -8.47
C MET A 42 -14.83 3.48 -8.18
N GLN A 43 -15.14 2.66 -9.18
CA GLN A 43 -16.12 1.59 -9.09
C GLN A 43 -15.47 0.24 -9.39
N LEU A 44 -15.72 -0.74 -8.55
CA LEU A 44 -15.27 -2.11 -8.75
C LEU A 44 -16.07 -2.78 -9.88
N LEU A 45 -15.38 -3.36 -10.87
CA LEU A 45 -16.03 -4.02 -12.01
C LEU A 45 -16.12 -5.53 -11.86
N ASN A 46 -15.13 -6.16 -11.23
CA ASN A 46 -15.07 -7.60 -11.05
C ASN A 46 -15.32 -8.03 -9.60
N GLY A 47 -16.26 -7.37 -8.92
CA GLY A 47 -16.55 -7.62 -7.51
C GLY A 47 -16.95 -9.07 -7.22
N SER A 48 -17.78 -9.70 -8.06
CA SER A 48 -18.18 -11.10 -7.89
C SER A 48 -17.00 -12.07 -8.03
N GLU A 49 -16.08 -11.82 -8.97
CA GLU A 49 -14.87 -12.63 -9.11
C GLU A 49 -13.96 -12.52 -7.88
N LEU A 50 -13.89 -11.32 -7.28
CA LEU A 50 -13.14 -11.12 -6.04
C LEU A 50 -13.80 -11.83 -4.85
N GLU A 51 -15.13 -11.84 -4.76
CA GLU A 51 -15.83 -12.60 -3.72
C GLU A 51 -15.49 -14.11 -3.79
N GLU A 52 -15.55 -14.70 -4.98
CA GLU A 52 -15.19 -16.11 -5.17
C GLU A 52 -13.71 -16.37 -4.82
N ARG A 53 -12.83 -15.41 -5.14
CA ARG A 53 -11.41 -15.52 -4.81
C ARG A 53 -11.15 -15.40 -3.31
N VAL A 54 -11.88 -14.53 -2.60
CA VAL A 54 -11.84 -14.45 -1.13
C VAL A 54 -12.24 -15.80 -0.53
N ASP A 55 -13.32 -16.40 -0.99
CA ASP A 55 -13.78 -17.70 -0.47
C ASP A 55 -12.74 -18.80 -0.68
N THR A 56 -12.13 -18.83 -1.86
CA THR A 56 -11.06 -19.78 -2.18
C THR A 56 -9.82 -19.55 -1.31
N TRP A 57 -9.43 -18.29 -1.13
CA TRP A 57 -8.29 -17.89 -0.30
C TRP A 57 -8.48 -18.24 1.17
N LEU A 58 -9.66 -17.95 1.73
CA LEU A 58 -10.02 -18.31 3.10
C LEU A 58 -9.96 -19.82 3.29
N LYS A 59 -10.57 -20.59 2.37
CA LYS A 59 -10.55 -22.06 2.41
C LYS A 59 -9.13 -22.62 2.34
N ALA A 60 -8.24 -22.03 1.54
CA ALA A 60 -6.85 -22.47 1.44
C ALA A 60 -6.06 -22.23 2.73
N GLY A 61 -6.47 -21.26 3.56
CA GLY A 61 -5.89 -20.99 4.87
C GLY A 61 -6.63 -21.62 6.05
N ASP A 62 -7.57 -22.53 5.82
CA ASP A 62 -8.48 -23.10 6.83
C ASP A 62 -9.27 -22.02 7.62
N PHE A 63 -9.59 -20.91 6.96
CA PHE A 63 -10.40 -19.81 7.51
C PHE A 63 -11.81 -19.80 6.93
N THR A 64 -12.69 -19.06 7.61
CA THR A 64 -14.07 -18.82 7.18
C THR A 64 -14.37 -17.33 7.09
N ARG A 65 -15.51 -16.95 6.48
CA ARG A 65 -15.97 -15.55 6.48
C ARG A 65 -16.20 -14.99 7.88
N ALA A 66 -16.42 -15.84 8.89
CA ALA A 66 -16.52 -15.41 10.29
C ALA A 66 -15.17 -14.93 10.85
N ASP A 67 -14.07 -15.28 10.19
CA ASP A 67 -12.71 -14.84 10.56
C ASP A 67 -12.35 -13.50 9.92
N CYS A 68 -13.15 -13.02 8.97
CA CYS A 68 -12.98 -11.70 8.39
C CYS A 68 -13.13 -10.59 9.43
N GLY A 69 -12.29 -9.57 9.32
CA GLY A 69 -12.18 -8.49 10.27
C GLY A 69 -11.48 -8.86 11.58
N ARG A 70 -11.14 -10.14 11.80
CA ARG A 70 -10.27 -10.55 12.92
C ARG A 70 -8.81 -10.29 12.57
N TRP A 71 -8.01 -10.12 13.60
CA TRP A 71 -6.57 -10.08 13.42
C TRP A 71 -6.02 -11.49 13.30
N ILE A 72 -5.14 -11.70 12.32
CA ILE A 72 -4.41 -12.95 12.12
C ILE A 72 -2.93 -12.67 12.28
N PHE A 73 -2.29 -13.53 13.04
CA PHE A 73 -0.86 -13.51 13.25
C PHE A 73 -0.24 -14.65 12.45
N THR A 74 0.27 -14.30 11.27
CA THR A 74 1.39 -15.06 10.70
C THR A 74 2.69 -14.36 11.15
N TRP A 75 3.75 -14.37 10.36
CA TRP A 75 5.00 -13.64 10.64
C TRP A 75 4.80 -12.11 10.77
N ASN A 76 3.60 -11.59 10.48
CA ASN A 76 3.09 -10.27 10.82
C ASN A 76 1.63 -10.38 11.35
N ALA A 77 1.24 -9.48 12.26
CA ALA A 77 -0.17 -9.29 12.60
C ALA A 77 -0.82 -8.42 11.51
N PHE A 78 -1.88 -8.92 10.88
CA PHE A 78 -2.70 -8.12 9.97
C PHE A 78 -4.18 -8.42 10.20
N ARG A 79 -5.03 -7.41 10.00
CA ARG A 79 -6.48 -7.61 10.01
C ARG A 79 -6.86 -8.32 8.72
N MET A 80 -7.53 -9.47 8.83
CA MET A 80 -8.00 -10.23 7.69
C MET A 80 -9.12 -9.47 6.99
N GLU A 81 -8.76 -8.72 5.96
CA GLU A 81 -9.71 -8.03 5.11
C GLU A 81 -10.25 -9.00 4.05
N CYS A 82 -11.57 -8.99 3.88
CA CYS A 82 -12.31 -9.89 3.01
C CYS A 82 -13.38 -9.19 2.17
N ASP A 83 -13.63 -7.90 2.40
CA ASP A 83 -14.58 -7.12 1.59
C ASP A 83 -13.91 -6.70 0.28
N PRO A 84 -14.38 -7.16 -0.90
CA PRO A 84 -13.83 -6.72 -2.18
C PRO A 84 -13.84 -5.20 -2.38
N GLN A 85 -14.76 -4.46 -1.77
CA GLN A 85 -14.79 -3.00 -1.85
C GLN A 85 -13.60 -2.35 -1.16
N SER A 86 -13.02 -2.99 -0.14
CA SER A 86 -11.84 -2.49 0.58
C SER A 86 -10.64 -2.27 -0.36
N VAL A 87 -10.56 -3.02 -1.47
CA VAL A 87 -9.50 -2.92 -2.48
C VAL A 87 -9.45 -1.52 -3.09
N ILE A 88 -10.57 -0.81 -3.21
CA ILE A 88 -10.61 0.55 -3.78
C ILE A 88 -9.69 1.50 -3.00
N LYS A 89 -9.66 1.42 -1.67
CA LYS A 89 -8.80 2.25 -0.83
C LYS A 89 -7.32 2.02 -1.12
N THR A 90 -6.93 0.76 -1.36
CA THR A 90 -5.57 0.41 -1.78
C THR A 90 -5.26 0.98 -3.17
N LEU A 91 -6.20 0.88 -4.12
CA LEU A 91 -6.01 1.37 -5.48
C LEU A 91 -5.91 2.90 -5.57
N GLU A 92 -6.60 3.63 -4.68
CA GLU A 92 -6.47 5.08 -4.58
C GLU A 92 -5.04 5.50 -4.23
N ALA A 93 -4.37 4.77 -3.34
CA ALA A 93 -2.97 5.01 -3.00
C ALA A 93 -2.00 4.70 -4.17
N PHE A 94 -2.43 3.90 -5.16
CA PHE A 94 -1.65 3.54 -6.34
C PHE A 94 -1.93 4.42 -7.57
N ASP A 95 -2.78 5.45 -7.43
CA ASP A 95 -3.13 6.28 -8.58
C ASP A 95 -2.00 7.22 -9.01
N LEU A 96 -1.32 6.85 -10.09
CA LEU A 96 -0.22 7.63 -10.67
C LEU A 96 -0.67 8.88 -11.46
N ARG A 97 -1.96 9.23 -11.49
CA ARG A 97 -2.47 10.38 -12.28
C ARG A 97 -2.72 11.64 -11.46
N SER A 98 -2.84 11.51 -10.15
CA SER A 98 -3.28 12.58 -9.26
C SER A 98 -2.15 13.50 -8.82
N ALA A 99 -0.88 13.12 -9.01
CA ALA A 99 0.26 13.86 -8.52
C ALA A 99 0.81 14.85 -9.56
N ASP A 100 0.89 16.12 -9.19
CA ASP A 100 1.59 17.16 -9.95
C ASP A 100 3.11 16.98 -9.77
N ILE A 101 3.72 16.17 -10.63
CA ILE A 101 5.14 15.82 -10.54
C ILE A 101 5.99 16.80 -11.33
N ARG A 102 6.45 17.85 -10.65
CA ARG A 102 7.38 18.85 -11.20
C ARG A 102 8.39 19.28 -10.14
N GLU A 103 9.53 19.79 -10.59
CA GLU A 103 10.56 20.30 -9.71
C GLU A 103 10.05 21.49 -8.89
N GLY A 104 10.40 21.51 -7.60
CA GLY A 104 10.04 22.58 -6.66
C GLY A 104 8.62 22.48 -6.08
N VAL A 105 7.80 21.53 -6.54
CA VAL A 105 6.44 21.34 -6.01
C VAL A 105 6.49 20.61 -4.67
N THR A 106 5.69 21.07 -3.72
CA THR A 106 5.46 20.38 -2.45
C THR A 106 4.64 19.12 -2.68
N TYR A 107 5.16 17.99 -2.22
CA TYR A 107 4.52 16.68 -2.28
C TYR A 107 4.26 16.15 -0.88
N GLN A 108 3.10 15.51 -0.70
CA GLN A 108 2.74 14.81 0.52
C GLN A 108 2.45 13.35 0.18
N ASP A 109 3.00 12.44 0.98
CA ASP A 109 2.64 11.03 0.94
C ASP A 109 1.69 10.71 2.11
N SER A 110 0.73 9.83 1.90
CA SER A 110 -0.22 9.42 2.96
C SER A 110 0.44 8.69 4.13
N GLU A 111 1.66 8.16 3.92
CA GLU A 111 2.44 7.44 4.95
C GLU A 111 3.60 8.29 5.51
N ALA A 112 3.66 9.58 5.18
CA ALA A 112 4.67 10.50 5.70
C ALA A 112 4.06 11.44 6.76
N GLU A 113 4.88 11.86 7.73
CA GLU A 113 4.48 12.82 8.79
C GLU A 113 4.22 14.23 8.22
N GLY A 114 4.85 14.54 7.09
CA GLY A 114 4.80 15.87 6.51
C GLY A 114 5.07 15.86 5.02
N THR A 115 5.31 17.05 4.50
CA THR A 115 5.57 17.29 3.08
C THR A 115 7.05 17.34 2.78
N GLY A 116 7.44 17.01 1.56
CA GLY A 116 8.76 17.29 1.02
C GLY A 116 8.67 18.06 -0.29
N THR A 117 9.81 18.53 -0.79
CA THR A 117 9.88 19.22 -2.09
C THR A 117 10.43 18.28 -3.16
N LEU A 118 9.69 18.12 -4.26
CA LEU A 118 10.13 17.33 -5.40
C LEU A 118 11.38 17.94 -6.03
N THR A 119 12.42 17.13 -6.16
CA THR A 119 13.67 17.48 -6.82
C THR A 119 13.80 16.67 -8.10
N LYS A 120 14.18 17.33 -9.20
CA LYS A 120 14.50 16.62 -10.44
C LYS A 120 15.87 15.96 -10.29
N LYS A 121 15.92 14.62 -10.38
CA LYS A 121 17.16 13.84 -10.23
C LYS A 121 17.85 13.58 -11.56
N ALA A 122 17.07 13.39 -12.63
CA ALA A 122 17.60 13.13 -13.95
C ALA A 122 16.63 13.59 -15.05
N THR A 123 17.20 13.95 -16.20
CA THR A 123 16.47 14.02 -17.48
C THR A 123 17.01 12.91 -18.38
N ARG A 124 16.11 12.13 -18.97
CA ARG A 124 16.43 11.03 -19.89
C ARG A 124 15.71 11.27 -21.23
N PRO A 125 16.14 10.64 -22.33
CA PRO A 125 15.47 10.80 -23.63
C PRO A 125 13.99 10.41 -23.60
N ASP A 126 13.61 9.50 -22.71
CA ASP A 126 12.26 8.95 -22.56
C ASP A 126 11.44 9.62 -21.45
N GLY A 127 12.01 10.62 -20.74
CA GLY A 127 11.31 11.40 -19.73
C GLY A 127 12.21 11.92 -18.61
N ALA A 128 11.70 11.96 -17.38
CA ALA A 128 12.45 12.49 -16.25
C ALA A 128 12.20 11.72 -14.95
N THR A 129 13.19 11.78 -14.06
CA THR A 129 13.09 11.22 -12.71
C THR A 129 13.00 12.35 -11.69
N PHE A 130 11.99 12.26 -10.83
CA PHE A 130 11.81 13.17 -9.69
C PHE A 130 11.83 12.36 -8.41
N ALA A 131 12.36 12.94 -7.34
CA ALA A 131 12.32 12.31 -6.04
C ALA A 131 12.07 13.32 -4.93
N VAL A 132 11.47 12.84 -3.85
CA VAL A 132 11.19 13.58 -2.63
C VAL A 132 11.50 12.68 -1.44
N GLU A 133 12.10 13.27 -0.42
CA GLU A 133 12.37 12.61 0.86
C GLU A 133 11.54 13.30 1.95
N MET A 134 10.91 12.50 2.80
CA MET A 134 10.03 12.93 3.89
C MET A 134 10.33 12.12 5.15
N GLY A 135 10.00 12.68 6.31
CA GLY A 135 9.98 11.93 7.57
C GLY A 135 8.84 10.93 7.60
N VAL A 136 9.09 9.75 8.17
CA VAL A 136 8.02 8.78 8.49
C VAL A 136 7.16 9.30 9.63
N ASP A 137 5.87 8.99 9.67
CA ASP A 137 4.98 9.33 10.80
C ASP A 137 5.20 8.37 12.00
N PRO A 138 5.81 8.83 13.11
CA PRO A 138 6.04 7.99 14.28
C PRO A 138 4.74 7.58 14.98
N GLY A 139 3.72 8.45 14.95
CA GLY A 139 2.42 8.22 15.55
C GLY A 139 1.66 7.12 14.82
N ALA A 140 1.59 7.20 13.49
CA ALA A 140 0.99 6.17 12.66
C ALA A 140 1.71 4.82 12.84
N LEU A 141 3.06 4.81 12.87
CA LEU A 141 3.82 3.58 13.06
C LEU A 141 3.58 2.94 14.44
N ARG A 142 3.62 3.74 15.51
CA ARG A 142 3.33 3.24 16.88
C ARG A 142 1.92 2.71 16.99
N ARG A 143 0.94 3.37 16.36
CA ARG A 143 -0.45 2.89 16.32
C ARG A 143 -0.56 1.54 15.62
N ALA A 144 0.00 1.41 14.42
CA ALA A 144 -0.02 0.15 13.68
C ALA A 144 0.62 -0.99 14.48
N ARG A 145 1.72 -0.72 15.20
CA ARG A 145 2.36 -1.71 16.08
C ARG A 145 1.56 -2.01 17.35
N ALA A 146 0.90 -1.03 17.94
CA ALA A 146 0.02 -1.25 19.08
C ALA A 146 -1.20 -2.11 18.70
N GLU A 147 -1.78 -1.87 17.52
CA GLU A 147 -2.84 -2.71 16.97
C GLU A 147 -2.36 -4.15 16.72
N ALA A 148 -1.11 -4.32 16.24
CA ALA A 148 -0.46 -5.63 16.12
C ALA A 148 -0.23 -6.34 17.48
N ASP A 149 0.02 -5.58 18.57
CA ASP A 149 0.16 -6.16 19.91
C ASP A 149 -1.16 -6.64 20.49
N VAL A 150 -2.22 -5.85 20.30
CA VAL A 150 -3.59 -6.26 20.70
C VAL A 150 -3.94 -7.57 20.02
N ALA A 151 -3.72 -7.65 18.72
CA ALA A 151 -3.90 -8.85 17.91
C ALA A 151 -3.09 -10.05 18.45
N ALA A 152 -1.79 -9.86 18.67
CA ALA A 152 -0.93 -10.92 19.18
C ALA A 152 -1.39 -11.40 20.57
N GLY A 153 -1.78 -10.48 21.46
CA GLY A 153 -2.31 -10.79 22.78
C GLY A 153 -3.61 -11.59 22.74
N GLU A 154 -4.55 -11.22 21.87
CA GLU A 154 -5.80 -11.98 21.66
C GLU A 154 -5.51 -13.42 21.23
N ILE A 155 -4.57 -13.61 20.29
CA ILE A 155 -4.20 -14.92 19.76
C ILE A 155 -3.46 -15.76 20.80
N MET A 156 -2.56 -15.15 21.58
CA MET A 156 -1.82 -15.80 22.64
C MET A 156 -2.64 -16.04 23.92
N GLN A 157 -3.94 -15.72 23.92
CA GLN A 157 -4.80 -15.76 25.11
C GLN A 157 -4.27 -14.91 26.27
N GLN A 158 -3.54 -13.84 25.94
CA GLN A 158 -2.96 -12.84 26.85
C GLN A 158 -3.37 -11.45 26.36
N PRO A 159 -4.67 -11.09 26.43
CA PRO A 159 -5.18 -9.88 25.80
C PRO A 159 -4.55 -8.62 26.41
N VAL A 160 -4.15 -7.69 25.54
CA VAL A 160 -3.67 -6.35 25.90
C VAL A 160 -4.64 -5.34 25.30
N THR A 161 -5.02 -4.30 26.05
CA THR A 161 -5.88 -3.26 25.50
C THR A 161 -5.10 -2.34 24.57
N LEU A 162 -5.77 -1.75 23.58
CA LEU A 162 -5.13 -0.78 22.67
C LEU A 162 -4.47 0.37 23.43
N ASP A 163 -5.11 0.89 24.49
CA ASP A 163 -4.53 1.94 25.33
C ASP A 163 -3.27 1.49 26.06
N ALA A 164 -3.21 0.25 26.53
CA ALA A 164 -2.02 -0.31 27.17
C ALA A 164 -0.89 -0.49 26.14
N ALA A 165 -1.20 -1.03 24.96
CA ALA A 165 -0.24 -1.20 23.87
C ALA A 165 0.29 0.17 23.38
N LEU A 166 -0.57 1.17 23.21
CA LEU A 166 -0.18 2.52 22.83
C LEU A 166 0.75 3.17 23.87
N ARG A 167 0.45 3.01 25.16
CA ARG A 167 1.34 3.49 26.24
C ARG A 167 2.69 2.79 26.24
N GLU A 168 2.74 1.51 25.90
CA GLU A 168 4.01 0.78 25.78
C GLU A 168 4.81 1.27 24.57
N ARG A 169 4.17 1.35 23.40
CA ARG A 169 4.80 1.82 22.14
C ARG A 169 5.19 3.30 22.17
N ALA A 170 4.57 4.11 23.03
CA ALA A 170 4.97 5.50 23.25
C ALA A 170 6.40 5.64 23.82
N LYS A 171 6.93 4.59 24.46
CA LYS A 171 8.31 4.58 25.01
C LYS A 171 9.38 4.40 23.93
N GLU A 172 8.98 4.06 22.72
CA GLU A 172 9.90 3.79 21.62
C GLU A 172 10.36 5.08 20.96
N ARG A 173 11.63 5.15 20.59
CA ARG A 173 12.13 6.17 19.67
C ARG A 173 12.04 5.63 18.26
N VAL A 174 11.26 6.31 17.42
CA VAL A 174 11.10 5.99 16.00
C VAL A 174 11.79 7.07 15.19
N THR A 175 12.66 6.66 14.29
CA THR A 175 13.27 7.53 13.28
C THR A 175 13.22 6.84 11.93
N GLY A 176 13.09 7.60 10.85
CA GLY A 176 13.08 7.00 9.53
C GLY A 176 12.85 8.01 8.43
N THR A 177 13.08 7.54 7.22
CA THR A 177 12.87 8.31 6.00
C THR A 177 11.94 7.54 5.08
N ARG A 178 11.11 8.29 4.36
CA ARG A 178 10.34 7.80 3.23
C ARG A 178 10.79 8.56 1.99
N THR A 179 11.34 7.83 1.04
CA THR A 179 11.73 8.36 -0.26
C THR A 179 10.74 7.90 -1.30
N VAL A 180 10.15 8.84 -2.05
CA VAL A 180 9.28 8.52 -3.18
C VAL A 180 9.96 9.01 -4.44
N THR A 181 10.12 8.09 -5.40
CA THR A 181 10.71 8.35 -6.71
C THR A 181 9.66 8.16 -7.78
N PHE A 182 9.57 9.12 -8.69
CA PHE A 182 8.68 9.10 -9.83
C PHE A 182 9.47 9.06 -11.13
N GLU A 183 9.04 8.19 -12.03
CA GLU A 183 9.49 8.21 -13.41
C GLU A 183 8.35 8.69 -14.31
N THR A 184 8.65 9.68 -15.13
CA THR A 184 7.68 10.32 -16.06
C THR A 184 8.04 10.03 -17.50
N ASP A 185 7.06 10.13 -18.39
CA ASP A 185 7.31 10.17 -19.84
C ASP A 185 7.66 11.58 -20.33
N THR A 186 7.92 11.72 -21.63
CA THR A 186 8.23 13.01 -22.26
C THR A 186 7.07 14.01 -22.22
N ALA A 187 5.83 13.56 -22.01
CA ALA A 187 4.66 14.39 -21.81
C ALA A 187 4.41 14.73 -20.33
N GLY A 188 5.27 14.26 -19.42
CA GLY A 188 5.16 14.49 -17.98
C GLY A 188 4.21 13.53 -17.25
N ASN A 189 3.67 12.51 -17.92
CA ASN A 189 2.81 11.52 -17.26
C ASN A 189 3.66 10.56 -16.44
N VAL A 190 3.27 10.31 -15.19
CA VAL A 190 3.92 9.32 -14.34
C VAL A 190 3.69 7.90 -14.89
N ARG A 191 4.80 7.22 -15.16
CA ARG A 191 4.88 5.81 -15.57
C ARG A 191 5.14 4.88 -14.40
N SER A 192 5.96 5.29 -13.45
CA SER A 192 6.30 4.50 -12.28
C SER A 192 6.41 5.36 -11.02
N ARG A 193 6.04 4.78 -9.89
CA ARG A 193 6.30 5.30 -8.55
C ARG A 193 6.97 4.20 -7.73
N THR A 194 8.13 4.50 -7.17
CA THR A 194 8.81 3.65 -6.20
C THR A 194 8.87 4.37 -4.87
N SER A 195 8.30 3.77 -3.83
CA SER A 195 8.37 4.23 -2.45
C SER A 195 9.33 3.33 -1.68
N VAL A 196 10.28 3.93 -0.97
CA VAL A 196 11.18 3.24 -0.05
C VAL A 196 11.01 3.86 1.32
N THR A 197 10.60 3.05 2.29
CA THR A 197 10.50 3.44 3.69
C THR A 197 11.55 2.70 4.49
N GLN A 198 12.45 3.44 5.12
CA GLN A 198 13.44 2.92 6.05
C GLN A 198 13.13 3.45 7.44
N VAL A 199 12.94 2.55 8.39
CA VAL A 199 12.68 2.88 9.79
C VAL A 199 13.65 2.19 10.72
N GLU A 200 14.03 2.90 11.76
CA GLU A 200 14.74 2.40 12.92
C GLU A 200 13.88 2.68 14.15
N ILE A 201 13.66 1.64 14.94
CA ILE A 201 12.85 1.69 16.16
C ILE A 201 13.70 1.21 17.32
N GLN A 202 13.93 2.11 18.28
CA GLN A 202 14.66 1.80 19.49
C GLN A 202 13.67 1.64 20.65
N GLY A 203 13.61 0.43 21.21
CA GLY A 203 12.81 0.12 22.38
C GLY A 203 13.46 0.59 23.69
N ALA A 204 12.68 0.62 24.77
CA ALA A 204 13.12 1.08 26.09
C ALA A 204 14.29 0.26 26.69
N ALA A 205 14.46 -0.99 26.27
CA ALA A 205 15.54 -1.87 26.70
C ALA A 205 16.81 -1.80 25.81
N GLY A 206 16.92 -0.79 24.94
CA GLY A 206 18.05 -0.63 24.02
C GLY A 206 18.04 -1.58 22.82
N LYS A 207 17.00 -2.40 22.66
CA LYS A 207 16.80 -3.23 21.46
C LYS A 207 16.45 -2.30 20.29
N THR A 208 17.21 -2.42 19.20
CA THR A 208 16.95 -1.70 17.95
C THR A 208 16.41 -2.67 16.90
N GLU A 209 15.32 -2.28 16.25
CA GLU A 209 14.74 -2.97 15.10
C GLU A 209 14.82 -2.04 13.89
N SER A 210 15.37 -2.53 12.78
CA SER A 210 15.39 -1.81 11.51
C SER A 210 14.53 -2.54 10.49
N ARG A 211 13.83 -1.76 9.66
CA ARG A 211 12.99 -2.30 8.59
C ARG A 211 13.11 -1.41 7.37
N THR A 212 13.28 -2.03 6.20
CA THR A 212 13.16 -1.38 4.91
C THR A 212 12.02 -2.02 4.14
N VAL A 213 11.13 -1.20 3.58
CA VAL A 213 10.03 -1.63 2.71
C VAL A 213 10.15 -0.88 1.40
N THR A 214 10.10 -1.62 0.29
CA THR A 214 10.09 -1.06 -1.05
C THR A 214 8.81 -1.45 -1.75
N GLU A 215 8.08 -0.46 -2.26
CA GLU A 215 6.86 -0.64 -3.03
C GLU A 215 7.04 0.01 -4.40
N THR A 216 6.68 -0.70 -5.46
CA THR A 216 6.76 -0.18 -6.83
C THR A 216 5.42 -0.36 -7.52
N VAL A 217 4.93 0.73 -8.11
CA VAL A 217 3.70 0.77 -8.91
C VAL A 217 4.06 1.23 -10.30
N GLU A 218 3.73 0.43 -11.31
CA GLU A 218 4.02 0.73 -12.71
C GLU A 218 2.74 0.79 -13.55
N ARG A 219 2.68 1.77 -14.45
CA ARG A 219 1.67 1.82 -15.50
C ARG A 219 2.16 1.04 -16.71
N ARG A 220 1.41 0.00 -17.07
CA ARG A 220 1.62 -0.76 -18.30
C ARG A 220 0.45 -0.57 -19.25
N ALA A 221 0.75 -0.40 -20.55
CA ALA A 221 -0.25 -0.52 -21.59
C ALA A 221 -0.75 -1.98 -21.61
N VAL A 222 -2.06 -2.19 -21.69
CA VAL A 222 -2.57 -3.53 -21.97
C VAL A 222 -2.36 -3.74 -23.46
N SER A 223 -1.51 -4.69 -23.82
CA SER A 223 -1.44 -5.19 -25.19
C SER A 223 -2.82 -5.73 -25.51
N GLY A 224 -3.56 -5.06 -26.40
CA GLY A 224 -4.77 -5.64 -26.96
C GLY A 224 -4.40 -6.95 -27.64
N GLY A 225 -5.08 -8.03 -27.25
CA GLY A 225 -5.18 -9.23 -28.08
C GLY A 225 -6.07 -8.95 -29.29
#